data_AF-A0A2S5P9Q9-F1
#
_entry.id   AF-A0A2S5P9Q9-F1
#
_cell.length_a   1.000
_cell.length_b   1.000
_cell.length_c   1.000
_cell.angle_alpha   90.00
_cell.angle_beta   90.00
_cell.angle_gamma   90.00
#
_symmetry.space_group_name_H-M   'P 1'
#
loop_
_entity.id
_entity.type
_entity.pdbx_description
1 polymer ?
#
loop_
_entity_poly.entity_id
_entity_poly.type
_entity_poly.pdbx_seq_one_letter_code
_entity_poly.pdbx_strand_id
1 'polypeptide(L)'
;MSHFSAIRLGTALPAARTKGDDIRARIEANRRKRLAIAEAMKREAGVTGHEINRHDLGGLAFIGTGRIKSPEGRNLRQLYIVAHECGHIFLQNEGEGYWLAPHVKELEAESYAHQAFREHGMNLPRELSDWGRIYVGSWIEKDRAAGFAIDPRAEAYANGTRSPYEPLRMVPRTWRLHRGHTRAPFKVSETKAAHSLSSRLDRIGLREEITVIARLVGNGLFLGWSLTYIALKFAHGYAPMPSLFEGPMAHPTWLGLQYTIVGAVVGACLFVLLRTATRMPRPRLAPPTLDELLGLH
;
A
#
# COMPACT_ATOMS: atom_id res chain seq x y z
N MET A 1 -71.54 -33.74 26.53
CA MET A 1 -70.81 -32.75 27.34
C MET A 1 -69.37 -32.73 26.86
N SER A 2 -69.04 -31.83 25.92
CA SER A 2 -67.69 -31.70 25.34
C SER A 2 -67.02 -30.45 25.90
N HIS A 3 -65.96 -30.64 26.69
CA HIS A 3 -65.07 -29.56 27.10
C HIS A 3 -64.00 -29.36 26.02
N PHE A 4 -64.13 -28.30 25.22
CA PHE A 4 -63.04 -27.81 24.39
C PHE A 4 -62.14 -26.92 25.25
N SER A 5 -60.95 -27.42 25.57
CA SER A 5 -59.89 -26.66 26.23
C SER A 5 -59.14 -25.84 25.17
N ALA A 6 -59.40 -24.53 25.11
CA ALA A 6 -58.71 -23.62 24.22
C ALA A 6 -57.29 -23.35 24.73
N ILE A 7 -56.30 -24.01 24.12
CA ILE A 7 -54.88 -23.72 24.34
C ILE A 7 -54.58 -22.34 23.73
N ARG A 8 -54.52 -21.30 24.57
CA ARG A 8 -53.95 -20.00 24.20
C ARG A 8 -52.45 -20.17 24.03
N LEU A 9 -51.99 -20.33 22.80
CA LEU A 9 -50.59 -20.12 22.42
C LEU A 9 -50.25 -18.65 22.67
N GLY A 10 -49.65 -18.36 23.83
CA GLY A 10 -49.12 -17.04 24.13
C GLY A 10 -47.97 -16.72 23.18
N THR A 11 -48.23 -15.89 22.18
CA THR A 11 -47.19 -15.29 21.34
C THR A 11 -46.38 -14.32 22.22
N ALA A 12 -45.24 -14.78 22.72
CA ALA A 12 -44.27 -13.92 23.39
C ALA A 12 -43.88 -12.81 22.41
N LEU A 13 -44.16 -11.55 22.80
CA LEU A 13 -43.76 -10.40 22.02
C LEU A 13 -42.22 -10.40 21.87
N PRO A 14 -41.68 -10.23 20.65
CA PRO A 14 -40.24 -10.24 20.45
C PRO A 14 -39.59 -9.12 21.27
N ALA A 15 -38.51 -9.47 21.98
CA ALA A 15 -37.73 -8.52 22.77
C ALA A 15 -37.35 -7.29 21.92
N ALA A 16 -37.50 -6.09 22.49
CA ALA A 16 -37.24 -4.83 21.79
C ALA A 16 -35.78 -4.81 21.29
N ARG A 17 -35.59 -4.55 19.99
CA ARG A 17 -34.25 -4.43 19.39
C ARG A 17 -33.47 -3.29 20.03
N THR A 18 -32.22 -3.54 20.39
CA THR A 18 -31.34 -2.50 20.94
C THR A 18 -30.67 -1.72 19.81
N LYS A 19 -30.29 -0.45 20.06
CA LYS A 19 -29.48 0.37 19.13
C LYS A 19 -28.18 -0.34 18.70
N GLY A 20 -27.62 -1.20 19.56
CA GLY A 20 -26.43 -2.00 19.25
C GLY A 20 -26.68 -3.09 18.21
N ASP A 21 -27.87 -3.70 18.21
CA ASP A 21 -28.27 -4.70 17.22
C ASP A 21 -28.38 -4.08 15.82
N ASP A 22 -28.94 -2.89 15.71
CA ASP A 22 -29.07 -2.18 14.44
C ASP A 22 -27.70 -1.80 13.85
N ILE A 23 -26.75 -1.36 14.70
CA ILE A 23 -25.38 -1.06 14.27
C ILE A 23 -24.69 -2.32 13.74
N ARG A 24 -24.76 -3.44 14.46
CA ARG A 24 -24.17 -4.72 14.03
C ARG A 24 -24.80 -5.21 12.72
N ALA A 25 -26.13 -5.14 12.60
CA ALA A 25 -26.84 -5.51 11.39
C ALA A 25 -26.39 -4.67 10.18
N ARG A 26 -26.21 -3.36 10.36
CA ARG A 26 -25.72 -2.46 9.31
C ARG A 26 -24.28 -2.75 8.90
N ILE A 27 -23.39 -3.04 9.86
CA ILE A 27 -22.00 -3.43 9.57
C ILE A 27 -21.97 -4.71 8.74
N GLU A 28 -22.75 -5.72 9.15
CA GLU A 28 -22.79 -7.01 8.44
C GLU A 28 -23.45 -6.89 7.06
N ALA A 29 -24.49 -6.08 6.91
CA ALA A 29 -25.08 -5.78 5.61
C ALA A 29 -24.06 -5.09 4.67
N ASN A 30 -23.30 -4.11 5.17
CA ASN A 30 -22.25 -3.45 4.40
C ASN A 30 -21.10 -4.40 4.03
N ARG A 31 -20.71 -5.30 4.94
CA ARG A 31 -19.72 -6.34 4.66
C ARG A 31 -20.20 -7.25 3.54
N ARG A 32 -21.41 -7.81 3.64
CA ARG A 32 -22.00 -8.67 2.60
C ARG A 32 -22.07 -7.97 1.25
N LYS A 33 -22.47 -6.69 1.22
CA LYS A 33 -22.46 -5.89 -0.02
C LYS A 33 -21.07 -5.82 -0.65
N ARG A 34 -20.02 -5.52 0.13
CA ARG A 34 -18.65 -5.43 -0.41
C ARG A 34 -18.12 -6.77 -0.90
N LEU A 35 -18.39 -7.85 -0.17
CA LEU A 35 -18.00 -9.20 -0.60
C LEU A 35 -18.70 -9.58 -1.91
N ALA A 36 -19.98 -9.27 -2.06
CA ALA A 36 -20.69 -9.50 -3.32
C ALA A 36 -20.09 -8.70 -4.50
N ILE A 37 -19.68 -7.45 -4.25
CA ILE A 37 -18.98 -6.61 -5.24
C ILE A 37 -17.60 -7.20 -5.58
N ALA A 38 -16.83 -7.64 -4.58
CA ALA A 38 -15.55 -8.29 -4.81
C ALA A 38 -15.70 -9.53 -5.70
N GLU A 39 -16.70 -10.37 -5.46
CA GLU A 39 -17.01 -11.52 -6.32
C GLU A 39 -17.40 -11.11 -7.74
N ALA A 40 -18.16 -10.01 -7.90
CA ALA A 40 -18.52 -9.50 -9.22
C ALA A 40 -17.29 -9.00 -9.99
N MET A 41 -16.45 -8.17 -9.37
CA MET A 41 -15.20 -7.66 -9.96
C MET A 41 -14.28 -8.80 -10.40
N LYS A 42 -14.10 -9.82 -9.55
CA LYS A 42 -13.28 -11.00 -9.89
C LYS A 42 -13.82 -11.74 -11.12
N ARG A 43 -15.13 -11.98 -11.20
CA ARG A 43 -15.74 -12.64 -12.38
C ARG A 43 -15.59 -11.80 -13.64
N GLU A 44 -15.83 -10.49 -13.55
CA GLU A 44 -15.68 -9.55 -14.66
C GLU A 44 -14.24 -9.47 -15.16
N ALA A 45 -13.27 -9.53 -14.25
CA ALA A 45 -11.85 -9.51 -14.55
C ALA A 45 -11.31 -10.84 -15.09
N GLY A 46 -12.08 -11.92 -15.05
CA GLY A 46 -11.60 -13.26 -15.43
C GLY A 46 -10.71 -13.92 -14.38
N VAL A 47 -10.84 -13.56 -13.10
CA VAL A 47 -10.09 -14.21 -12.00
C VAL A 47 -10.57 -15.65 -11.83
N THR A 48 -9.64 -16.59 -11.98
CA THR A 48 -9.89 -18.05 -11.91
C THR A 48 -9.63 -18.63 -10.52
N GLY A 49 -8.87 -17.93 -9.66
CA GLY A 49 -8.60 -18.37 -8.30
C GLY A 49 -8.19 -17.22 -7.37
N HIS A 50 -8.56 -17.30 -6.10
CA HIS A 50 -8.25 -16.29 -5.08
C HIS A 50 -7.71 -16.95 -3.80
N GLU A 51 -6.44 -16.70 -3.48
CA GLU A 51 -5.86 -16.99 -2.18
C GLU A 51 -6.08 -15.80 -1.23
N ILE A 52 -6.86 -16.00 -0.15
CA ILE A 52 -7.16 -14.91 0.78
C ILE A 52 -5.94 -14.63 1.69
N ASN A 53 -5.36 -13.43 1.56
CA ASN A 53 -4.34 -12.90 2.45
C ASN A 53 -4.99 -12.39 3.76
N ARG A 54 -4.93 -13.22 4.82
CA ARG A 54 -5.58 -12.90 6.10
C ARG A 54 -4.75 -12.00 7.03
N HIS A 55 -3.45 -11.91 6.80
CA HIS A 55 -2.49 -11.32 7.74
C HIS A 55 -1.97 -9.95 7.31
N ASP A 56 -2.08 -9.62 6.03
CA ASP A 56 -1.56 -8.38 5.46
C ASP A 56 -2.58 -7.74 4.49
N LEU A 57 -2.41 -6.44 4.25
CA LEU A 57 -3.13 -5.65 3.27
C LEU A 57 -2.40 -5.57 1.92
N GLY A 58 -1.46 -6.48 1.65
CA GLY A 58 -0.83 -6.64 0.34
C GLY A 58 -1.70 -7.46 -0.61
N GLY A 59 -1.62 -7.12 -1.89
CA GLY A 59 -2.17 -7.88 -3.01
C GLY A 59 -1.06 -8.34 -3.97
N LEU A 60 -1.35 -9.39 -4.73
CA LEU A 60 -0.50 -9.92 -5.79
C LEU A 60 -1.35 -10.63 -6.84
N ALA A 61 -1.24 -10.19 -8.10
CA ALA A 61 -1.76 -10.90 -9.25
C ALA A 61 -0.71 -11.82 -9.85
N PHE A 62 -1.04 -13.10 -10.00
CA PHE A 62 -0.24 -14.08 -10.71
C PHE A 62 -0.56 -14.02 -12.21
N ILE A 63 -0.01 -12.99 -12.86
CA ILE A 63 -0.15 -12.74 -14.30
C ILE A 63 0.15 -14.01 -15.11
N GLY A 64 -0.68 -14.30 -16.12
CA GLY A 64 -0.62 -15.49 -16.97
C GLY A 64 -1.39 -16.69 -16.42
N THR A 65 -1.85 -16.65 -15.16
CA THR A 65 -2.59 -17.75 -14.53
C THR A 65 -4.05 -17.41 -14.21
N GLY A 66 -4.42 -16.13 -14.26
CA GLY A 66 -5.74 -15.66 -13.81
C GLY A 66 -5.95 -15.68 -12.29
N ARG A 67 -4.92 -15.95 -11.48
CA ARG A 67 -5.04 -16.08 -10.02
C ARG A 67 -4.59 -14.81 -9.31
N ILE A 68 -5.19 -14.54 -8.14
CA ILE A 68 -4.76 -13.45 -7.25
C ILE A 68 -4.53 -13.97 -5.82
N LYS A 69 -3.68 -13.28 -5.07
CA LYS A 69 -3.55 -13.36 -3.62
C LYS A 69 -3.82 -11.98 -3.03
N SER A 70 -4.91 -11.80 -2.29
CA SER A 70 -5.30 -10.48 -1.78
C SER A 70 -6.21 -10.60 -0.56
N PRO A 71 -6.50 -9.51 0.17
CA PRO A 71 -7.52 -9.55 1.21
C PRO A 71 -8.91 -9.90 0.65
N GLU A 72 -9.84 -10.31 1.51
CA GLU A 72 -11.16 -10.77 1.04
C GLU A 72 -12.11 -9.66 0.55
N GLY A 73 -11.84 -8.39 0.88
CA GLY A 73 -12.69 -7.26 0.49
C GLY A 73 -13.74 -6.85 1.55
N ARG A 74 -13.55 -7.17 2.83
CA ARG A 74 -14.55 -6.90 3.89
C ARG A 74 -14.78 -5.42 4.19
N ASN A 75 -13.76 -4.59 3.92
CA ASN A 75 -13.81 -3.14 4.09
C ASN A 75 -13.38 -2.45 2.78
N LEU A 76 -13.52 -1.12 2.71
CA LEU A 76 -13.23 -0.36 1.49
C LEU A 76 -11.79 -0.50 1.01
N ARG A 77 -10.81 -0.44 1.92
CA ARG A 77 -9.39 -0.58 1.57
C ARG A 77 -9.08 -1.97 1.03
N GLN A 78 -9.59 -3.01 1.69
CA GLN A 78 -9.43 -4.39 1.20
C GLN A 78 -10.09 -4.57 -0.17
N LEU A 79 -11.30 -4.03 -0.36
CA LEU A 79 -12.01 -4.12 -1.64
C LEU A 79 -11.25 -3.39 -2.74
N TYR A 80 -10.61 -2.27 -2.41
CA TYR A 80 -9.77 -1.52 -3.34
C TYR A 80 -8.56 -2.34 -3.81
N ILE A 81 -7.88 -3.02 -2.88
CA ILE A 81 -6.78 -3.93 -3.20
C ILE A 81 -7.27 -5.07 -4.10
N VAL A 82 -8.42 -5.69 -3.79
CA VAL A 82 -9.01 -6.71 -4.67
C VAL A 82 -9.27 -6.16 -6.07
N ALA A 83 -9.82 -4.96 -6.18
CA ALA A 83 -10.09 -4.32 -7.46
C ALA A 83 -8.81 -4.02 -8.25
N HIS A 84 -7.75 -3.60 -7.57
CA HIS A 84 -6.43 -3.40 -8.16
C HIS A 84 -5.88 -4.71 -8.75
N GLU A 85 -5.89 -5.80 -7.98
CA GLU A 85 -5.44 -7.11 -8.48
C GLU A 85 -6.32 -7.64 -9.62
N CYS A 86 -7.63 -7.37 -9.57
CA CYS A 86 -8.53 -7.65 -10.69
C CYS A 86 -8.14 -6.87 -11.95
N GLY A 87 -7.70 -5.61 -11.81
CA GLY A 87 -7.21 -4.79 -12.92
C GLY A 87 -5.98 -5.40 -13.61
N HIS A 88 -5.05 -5.93 -12.83
CA HIS A 88 -3.91 -6.70 -13.35
C HIS A 88 -4.36 -7.92 -14.16
N ILE A 89 -5.30 -8.72 -13.65
CA ILE A 89 -5.78 -9.89 -14.41
C ILE A 89 -6.54 -9.44 -15.68
N PHE A 90 -7.43 -8.45 -15.56
CA PHE A 90 -8.26 -8.03 -16.68
C PHE A 90 -7.44 -7.42 -17.84
N LEU A 91 -6.41 -6.63 -17.53
CA LEU A 91 -5.68 -5.84 -18.52
C LEU A 91 -4.36 -6.47 -18.96
N GLN A 92 -3.76 -7.34 -18.14
CA GLN A 92 -2.34 -7.71 -18.29
C GLN A 92 -2.10 -9.20 -18.19
N ASN A 93 -3.12 -10.03 -17.97
CA ASN A 93 -2.95 -11.48 -17.86
C ASN A 93 -2.40 -12.12 -19.14
N GLU A 94 -2.63 -11.50 -20.30
CA GLU A 94 -2.17 -11.97 -21.61
C GLU A 94 -2.05 -10.81 -22.63
N GLY A 95 -1.60 -11.13 -23.85
CA GLY A 95 -1.55 -10.19 -24.96
C GLY A 95 -0.54 -9.05 -24.78
N GLU A 96 -0.80 -7.89 -25.39
CA GLU A 96 0.12 -6.74 -25.33
C GLU A 96 0.27 -6.18 -23.90
N GLY A 97 -0.79 -6.29 -23.08
CA GLY A 97 -0.80 -5.82 -21.69
C GLY A 97 0.21 -6.56 -20.81
N TYR A 98 0.49 -7.83 -21.14
CA TYR A 98 1.48 -8.65 -20.46
C TYR A 98 2.90 -8.05 -20.57
N TRP A 99 3.22 -7.37 -21.67
CA TRP A 99 4.56 -6.87 -21.96
C TRP A 99 4.79 -5.40 -21.58
N LEU A 100 3.78 -4.75 -20.99
CA LEU A 100 3.91 -3.37 -20.52
C LEU A 100 4.94 -3.24 -19.40
N ALA A 101 5.61 -2.09 -19.36
CA ALA A 101 6.52 -1.74 -18.26
C ALA A 101 5.75 -1.71 -16.91
N PRO A 102 6.40 -2.08 -15.79
CA PRO A 102 5.75 -2.15 -14.48
C PRO A 102 4.96 -0.89 -14.11
N HIS A 103 5.54 0.31 -14.21
CA HIS A 103 4.83 1.56 -13.88
C HIS A 103 3.55 1.79 -14.72
N VAL A 104 3.50 1.31 -15.97
CA VAL A 104 2.30 1.40 -16.83
C VAL A 104 1.25 0.40 -16.36
N LYS A 105 1.68 -0.83 -16.02
CA LYS A 105 0.78 -1.85 -15.46
C LYS A 105 0.08 -1.35 -14.20
N GLU A 106 0.82 -0.70 -13.34
CA GLU A 106 0.34 -0.18 -12.05
C GLU A 106 -0.60 1.00 -12.23
N LEU A 107 -0.27 1.92 -13.15
CA LEU A 107 -1.20 2.98 -13.57
C LEU A 107 -2.55 2.42 -14.03
N GLU A 108 -2.51 1.42 -14.90
CA GLU A 108 -3.72 0.88 -15.51
C GLU A 108 -4.54 0.05 -14.52
N ALA A 109 -3.91 -0.72 -13.63
CA ALA A 109 -4.58 -1.44 -12.55
C ALA A 109 -5.25 -0.49 -11.54
N GLU A 110 -4.56 0.59 -11.14
CA GLU A 110 -5.11 1.62 -10.26
C GLU A 110 -6.30 2.36 -10.89
N SER A 111 -6.19 2.70 -12.17
CA SER A 111 -7.27 3.35 -12.92
C SER A 111 -8.47 2.41 -13.11
N TYR A 112 -8.22 1.12 -13.35
CA TYR A 112 -9.26 0.09 -13.36
C TYR A 112 -9.99 0.01 -12.02
N ALA A 113 -9.27 0.01 -10.89
CA ALA A 113 -9.88 -0.06 -9.56
C ALA A 113 -10.85 1.09 -9.32
N HIS A 114 -10.48 2.32 -9.69
CA HIS A 114 -11.36 3.50 -9.62
C HIS A 114 -12.62 3.33 -10.48
N GLN A 115 -12.40 2.90 -11.73
CA GLN A 115 -13.46 2.68 -12.71
C GLN A 115 -14.44 1.59 -12.26
N ALA A 116 -13.94 0.50 -11.71
CA ALA A 116 -14.75 -0.60 -11.16
C ALA A 116 -15.56 -0.15 -9.94
N PHE A 117 -14.99 0.63 -9.02
CA PHE A 117 -15.75 1.20 -7.90
C PHE A 117 -16.93 2.03 -8.39
N ARG A 118 -16.72 2.90 -9.37
CA ARG A 118 -17.77 3.72 -9.98
C ARG A 118 -18.86 2.87 -10.62
N GLU A 119 -18.50 1.86 -11.41
CA GLU A 119 -19.45 0.96 -12.07
C GLU A 119 -20.30 0.18 -11.07
N HIS A 120 -19.71 -0.26 -9.96
CA HIS A 120 -20.41 -0.97 -8.89
C HIS A 120 -21.12 -0.03 -7.89
N GLY A 121 -21.28 1.25 -8.24
CA GLY A 121 -22.03 2.24 -7.45
C GLY A 121 -21.40 2.56 -6.10
N MET A 122 -20.07 2.50 -6.01
CA MET A 122 -19.30 2.75 -4.79
C MET A 122 -18.48 4.04 -4.95
N ASN A 123 -18.63 4.94 -3.97
CA ASN A 123 -17.76 6.11 -3.88
C ASN A 123 -16.41 5.69 -3.29
N LEU A 124 -15.32 6.01 -3.99
CA LEU A 124 -13.98 5.79 -3.50
C LEU A 124 -13.53 6.98 -2.63
N PRO A 125 -13.10 6.77 -1.38
CA PRO A 125 -12.51 7.82 -0.55
C PRO A 125 -11.27 8.43 -1.21
N ARG A 126 -11.10 9.74 -1.07
CA ARG A 126 -9.98 10.49 -1.67
C ARG A 126 -8.63 9.97 -1.20
N GLU A 127 -8.56 9.48 0.03
CA GLU A 127 -7.35 8.91 0.63
C GLU A 127 -6.86 7.67 -0.14
N LEU A 128 -7.77 6.86 -0.69
CA LEU A 128 -7.38 5.70 -1.50
C LEU A 128 -6.91 6.12 -2.89
N SER A 129 -7.51 7.17 -3.46
CA SER A 129 -6.99 7.79 -4.70
C SER A 129 -5.60 8.37 -4.50
N ASP A 130 -5.38 9.11 -3.41
CA ASP A 130 -4.07 9.69 -3.07
C ASP A 130 -3.03 8.58 -2.85
N TRP A 131 -3.40 7.49 -2.17
CA TRP A 131 -2.57 6.31 -1.99
C TRP A 131 -2.18 5.66 -3.32
N GLY A 132 -3.14 5.47 -4.24
CA GLY A 132 -2.89 4.91 -5.58
C GLY A 132 -1.91 5.75 -6.39
N ARG A 133 -1.99 7.09 -6.31
CA ARG A 133 -1.03 7.99 -6.96
C ARG A 133 0.39 7.84 -6.42
N ILE A 134 0.54 7.80 -5.09
CA ILE A 134 1.84 7.56 -4.44
C ILE A 134 2.38 6.20 -4.86
N TYR A 135 1.53 5.19 -4.93
CA TYR A 135 1.91 3.84 -5.30
C TYR A 135 2.47 3.77 -6.73
N VAL A 136 1.77 4.35 -7.71
CA VAL A 136 2.27 4.47 -9.09
C VAL A 136 3.57 5.29 -9.15
N GLY A 137 3.66 6.38 -8.38
CA GLY A 137 4.89 7.16 -8.24
C GLY A 137 6.09 6.32 -7.80
N SER A 138 5.89 5.42 -6.83
CA SER A 138 6.94 4.52 -6.37
C SER A 138 7.44 3.54 -7.44
N TRP A 139 6.55 3.12 -8.35
CA TRP A 139 6.91 2.27 -9.49
C TRP A 139 7.63 3.04 -10.58
N ILE A 140 7.24 4.29 -10.83
CA ILE A 140 7.97 5.20 -11.73
C ILE A 140 9.42 5.36 -11.26
N GLU A 141 9.66 5.59 -9.97
CA GLU A 141 11.03 5.73 -9.46
C GLU A 141 11.86 4.45 -9.60
N LYS A 142 11.26 3.28 -9.37
CA LYS A 142 11.93 1.99 -9.58
C LYS A 142 12.31 1.80 -11.04
N ASP A 143 11.37 2.04 -11.95
CA ASP A 143 11.59 1.86 -13.38
C ASP A 143 12.60 2.87 -13.93
N ARG A 144 12.57 4.11 -13.42
CA ARG A 144 13.55 5.15 -13.75
C ARG A 144 14.94 4.76 -13.29
N ALA A 145 15.08 4.23 -12.07
CA ALA A 145 16.36 3.74 -11.54
C ALA A 145 16.90 2.54 -12.34
N ALA A 146 16.01 1.74 -12.94
CA ALA A 146 16.36 0.64 -13.83
C ALA A 146 16.61 1.08 -15.29
N GLY A 147 16.49 2.37 -15.62
CA GLY A 147 16.74 2.91 -16.95
C GLY A 147 15.60 2.71 -17.95
N PHE A 148 14.40 2.34 -17.49
CA PHE A 148 13.23 2.27 -18.36
C PHE A 148 12.73 3.67 -18.72
N ALA A 149 12.27 3.83 -19.96
CA ALA A 149 11.54 5.04 -20.37
C ALA A 149 10.21 5.12 -19.62
N ILE A 150 9.93 6.28 -19.02
CA ILE A 150 8.72 6.50 -18.22
C ILE A 150 7.57 7.01 -19.11
N ASP A 151 6.41 6.38 -18.99
CA ASP A 151 5.18 6.80 -19.67
C ASP A 151 4.65 8.12 -19.08
N PRO A 152 4.52 9.20 -19.88
CA PRO A 152 4.01 10.48 -19.39
C PRO A 152 2.63 10.41 -18.74
N ARG A 153 1.80 9.43 -19.10
CA ARG A 153 0.46 9.26 -18.48
C ARG A 153 0.56 8.73 -17.06
N ALA A 154 1.58 7.91 -16.76
CA ALA A 154 1.84 7.44 -15.41
C ALA A 154 2.35 8.59 -14.54
N GLU A 155 3.25 9.43 -15.06
CA GLU A 155 3.68 10.64 -14.37
C GLU A 155 2.52 11.61 -14.11
N ALA A 156 1.68 11.85 -15.13
CA ALA A 156 0.48 12.68 -15.01
C ALA A 156 -0.55 12.10 -14.02
N TYR A 157 -0.64 10.77 -13.88
CA TYR A 157 -1.48 10.17 -12.86
C TYR A 157 -0.90 10.36 -11.46
N ALA A 158 0.39 10.04 -11.29
CA ALA A 158 1.08 10.14 -10.00
C ALA A 158 1.10 11.58 -9.46
N ASN A 159 1.24 12.59 -10.33
CA ASN A 159 1.19 14.01 -9.94
C ASN A 159 -0.25 14.56 -9.80
N GLY A 160 -1.27 13.75 -10.13
CA GLY A 160 -2.68 14.10 -10.02
C GLY A 160 -3.24 15.01 -11.12
N THR A 161 -2.52 15.22 -12.23
CA THR A 161 -3.03 15.98 -13.39
C THR A 161 -3.92 15.13 -14.30
N ARG A 162 -3.74 13.81 -14.31
CA ARG A 162 -4.56 12.84 -15.05
C ARG A 162 -5.66 12.26 -14.18
N SER A 163 -6.86 12.14 -14.73
CA SER A 163 -7.98 11.49 -14.05
C SER A 163 -7.90 9.96 -14.16
N PRO A 164 -8.19 9.18 -13.09
CA PRO A 164 -8.28 7.71 -13.16
C PRO A 164 -9.39 7.20 -14.11
N TYR A 165 -10.30 8.09 -14.51
CA TYR A 165 -11.42 7.76 -15.40
C TYR A 165 -11.11 8.00 -16.88
N GLU A 166 -9.91 8.47 -17.20
CA GLU A 166 -9.49 8.55 -18.60
C GLU A 166 -9.32 7.16 -19.23
N PRO A 167 -9.45 7.05 -20.56
CA PRO A 167 -9.32 5.76 -21.25
C PRO A 167 -7.96 5.08 -20.98
N LEU A 168 -8.00 3.77 -20.74
CA LEU A 168 -6.81 2.91 -20.58
C LEU A 168 -6.40 2.35 -21.94
N ARG A 169 -5.13 1.94 -22.13
CA ARG A 169 -4.69 1.36 -23.42
C ARG A 169 -5.36 0.01 -23.66
N MET A 170 -5.37 -0.82 -22.61
CA MET A 170 -5.71 -2.24 -22.72
C MET A 170 -7.19 -2.55 -22.49
N VAL A 171 -8.07 -1.55 -22.39
CA VAL A 171 -9.50 -1.79 -22.17
C VAL A 171 -10.18 -2.18 -23.48
N PRO A 172 -10.83 -3.36 -23.55
CA PRO A 172 -11.66 -3.71 -24.70
C PRO A 172 -12.78 -2.68 -24.88
N ARG A 173 -13.04 -2.25 -26.12
CA ARG A 173 -14.13 -1.30 -26.46
C ARG A 173 -15.50 -1.75 -25.96
N THR A 174 -15.68 -3.04 -25.69
CA THR A 174 -16.92 -3.66 -25.21
C THR A 174 -17.16 -3.47 -23.72
N TRP A 175 -16.15 -3.06 -22.93
CA TRP A 175 -16.29 -2.81 -21.51
C TRP A 175 -17.20 -1.60 -21.25
N ARG A 176 -18.11 -1.72 -20.27
CA ARG A 176 -19.30 -0.87 -20.14
C ARG A 176 -18.99 0.63 -20.07
N LEU A 177 -17.85 1.02 -19.52
CA LEU A 177 -17.43 2.42 -19.44
C LEU A 177 -17.20 3.09 -20.80
N HIS A 178 -16.87 2.34 -21.86
CA HIS A 178 -16.76 2.88 -23.22
C HIS A 178 -18.11 3.16 -23.87
N ARG A 179 -19.22 2.56 -23.40
CA ARG A 179 -20.56 2.84 -23.94
C ARG A 179 -21.16 4.16 -23.43
N GLY A 180 -20.62 4.73 -22.35
CA GLY A 180 -21.22 5.90 -21.68
C GLY A 180 -20.60 7.26 -22.02
N HIS A 181 -19.44 7.31 -22.69
CA HIS A 181 -18.66 8.55 -22.89
C HIS A 181 -19.10 9.43 -24.08
N THR A 182 -20.26 9.17 -24.69
CA THR A 182 -20.96 10.18 -25.52
C THR A 182 -21.88 11.09 -24.72
N ARG A 183 -21.92 11.00 -23.38
CA ARG A 183 -22.55 12.03 -22.54
C ARG A 183 -21.54 13.10 -22.15
N ALA A 184 -21.95 14.34 -22.39
CA ALA A 184 -21.18 15.58 -22.34
C ALA A 184 -20.11 15.68 -21.22
N PRO A 185 -18.98 16.34 -21.49
CA PRO A 185 -17.88 16.47 -20.54
C PRO A 185 -18.37 17.09 -19.23
N PHE A 186 -18.13 16.39 -18.13
CA PHE A 186 -18.28 16.91 -16.78
C PHE A 186 -17.26 18.06 -16.62
N LYS A 187 -17.73 19.31 -16.62
CA LYS A 187 -16.91 20.48 -16.30
C LYS A 187 -16.49 20.37 -14.84
N VAL A 188 -15.28 19.86 -14.60
CA VAL A 188 -14.58 20.05 -13.34
C VAL A 188 -14.27 21.53 -13.26
N SER A 189 -14.91 22.25 -12.34
CA SER A 189 -14.54 23.63 -12.05
C SER A 189 -13.12 23.63 -11.50
N GLU A 190 -12.17 24.12 -12.29
CA GLU A 190 -10.83 24.48 -11.84
C GLU A 190 -10.93 25.60 -10.80
N THR A 191 -11.07 25.23 -9.52
CA THR A 191 -10.92 26.18 -8.42
C THR A 191 -9.78 25.73 -7.52
N LYS A 192 -8.63 26.37 -7.74
CA LYS A 192 -7.60 26.70 -6.72
C LYS A 192 -7.10 25.55 -5.82
N ALA A 193 -7.01 24.31 -6.31
CA ALA A 193 -6.49 23.19 -5.51
C ALA A 193 -4.96 22.97 -5.62
N ALA A 194 -4.31 23.50 -6.67
CA ALA A 194 -2.91 23.17 -6.96
C ALA A 194 -1.90 23.75 -5.96
N HIS A 195 -2.15 24.94 -5.39
CA HIS A 195 -1.23 25.56 -4.41
C HIS A 195 -1.38 25.03 -2.97
N SER A 196 -2.44 24.26 -2.67
CA SER A 196 -2.64 23.65 -1.35
C SER A 196 -2.06 22.23 -1.24
N LEU A 197 -1.75 21.55 -2.34
CA LEU A 197 -1.31 20.15 -2.31
C LEU A 197 0.18 20.01 -1.98
N SER A 198 1.06 20.86 -2.53
CA SER A 198 2.50 20.74 -2.26
C SER A 198 2.82 20.91 -0.77
N SER A 199 2.22 21.91 -0.11
CA SER A 199 2.40 22.15 1.33
C SER A 199 1.74 21.09 2.24
N ARG A 200 0.86 20.23 1.70
CA ARG A 200 0.27 19.09 2.41
C ARG A 200 1.05 17.80 2.18
N LEU A 201 1.57 17.59 0.97
CA LEU A 201 2.42 16.44 0.65
C LEU A 201 3.77 16.51 1.38
N ASP A 202 4.38 17.70 1.48
CA ASP A 202 5.58 17.91 2.31
C ASP A 202 5.32 17.60 3.80
N ARG A 203 4.11 17.90 4.30
CA ARG A 203 3.74 17.62 5.70
C ARG A 203 3.40 16.16 5.97
N ILE A 204 2.93 15.41 4.97
CA ILE A 204 2.63 13.98 5.11
C ILE A 204 3.93 13.17 5.04
N GLY A 205 4.83 13.50 4.10
CA GLY A 205 6.17 12.90 4.03
C GLY A 205 6.97 13.12 5.32
N LEU A 206 6.99 14.37 5.83
CA LEU A 206 7.70 14.68 7.07
C LEU A 206 7.14 13.89 8.28
N ARG A 207 5.82 13.71 8.38
CA ARG A 207 5.21 12.96 9.51
C ARG A 207 5.54 11.48 9.45
N GLU A 208 5.52 10.88 8.27
CA GLU A 208 5.89 9.47 8.09
C GLU A 208 7.38 9.26 8.34
N GLU A 209 8.24 10.16 7.84
CA GLU A 209 9.68 10.15 8.13
C GLU A 209 9.98 10.34 9.62
N ILE A 210 9.33 11.32 10.29
CA ILE A 210 9.45 11.50 11.74
C ILE A 210 9.01 10.24 12.49
N THR A 211 7.96 9.56 12.02
CA THR A 211 7.49 8.32 12.66
C THR A 211 8.49 7.18 12.49
N VAL A 212 9.10 7.04 11.31
CA VAL A 212 10.16 6.06 11.05
C VAL A 212 11.40 6.36 11.89
N ILE A 213 11.83 7.62 11.94
CA ILE A 213 12.96 8.08 12.75
C ILE A 213 12.68 7.84 14.24
N ALA A 214 11.49 8.22 14.74
CA ALA A 214 11.11 8.00 16.13
C ALA A 214 11.08 6.52 16.51
N ARG A 215 10.63 5.63 15.61
CA ARG A 215 10.68 4.17 15.82
C ARG A 215 12.12 3.65 15.85
N LEU A 216 12.99 4.13 14.96
CA LEU A 216 14.41 3.76 14.96
C LEU A 216 15.12 4.22 16.23
N VAL A 217 14.89 5.47 16.66
CA VAL A 217 15.44 6.02 17.92
C VAL A 217 14.89 5.24 19.12
N GLY A 218 13.59 4.97 19.18
CA GLY A 218 12.97 4.19 20.24
C GLY A 218 13.54 2.78 20.35
N ASN A 219 13.71 2.08 19.23
CA ASN A 219 14.35 0.75 19.20
C ASN A 219 15.82 0.82 19.62
N GLY A 220 16.57 1.83 19.17
CA GLY A 220 17.95 2.04 19.56
C GLY A 220 18.12 2.29 21.07
N LEU A 221 17.28 3.15 21.65
CA LEU A 221 17.28 3.41 23.09
C LEU A 221 16.89 2.18 23.91
N PHE A 222 15.87 1.42 23.47
CA PHE A 222 15.46 0.20 24.15
C PHE A 222 16.57 -0.86 24.15
N LEU A 223 17.24 -1.07 23.01
CA LEU A 223 18.37 -1.99 22.91
C LEU A 223 19.56 -1.52 23.75
N GLY A 224 19.88 -0.22 23.70
CA GLY A 224 20.93 0.38 24.53
C GLY A 224 20.66 0.18 26.01
N TRP A 225 19.45 0.51 26.48
CA TRP A 225 19.05 0.33 27.89
C TRP A 225 19.11 -1.14 28.30
N SER A 226 18.63 -2.05 27.45
CA SER A 226 18.69 -3.49 27.71
C SER A 226 20.13 -3.98 27.88
N LEU A 227 21.04 -3.54 27.01
CA LEU A 227 22.46 -3.88 27.10
C LEU A 227 23.12 -3.28 28.34
N THR A 228 22.81 -2.02 28.70
CA THR A 228 23.31 -1.39 29.93
C THR A 228 22.79 -2.08 31.19
N TYR A 229 21.50 -2.46 31.21
CA TYR A 229 20.90 -3.21 32.31
C TYR A 229 21.56 -4.58 32.48
N ILE A 230 21.78 -5.29 31.38
CA ILE A 230 22.51 -6.57 31.36
C ILE A 230 23.93 -6.35 31.91
N ALA A 231 24.66 -5.37 31.39
CA ALA A 231 26.02 -5.06 31.85
C ALA A 231 26.07 -4.71 33.35
N LEU A 232 25.14 -3.89 33.85
CA LEU A 232 25.04 -3.54 35.27
C LEU A 232 24.68 -4.74 36.14
N LYS A 233 23.79 -5.63 35.67
CA LYS A 233 23.46 -6.88 36.37
C LYS A 233 24.67 -7.81 36.47
N PHE A 234 25.47 -7.90 35.41
CA PHE A 234 26.73 -8.65 35.44
C PHE A 234 27.83 -7.96 36.26
N ALA A 235 27.83 -6.62 36.34
CA ALA A 235 28.80 -5.87 37.15
C ALA A 235 28.49 -5.91 38.66
N HIS A 236 27.21 -6.03 39.05
CA HIS A 236 26.79 -6.04 40.46
C HIS A 236 26.50 -7.42 41.05
N GLY A 237 26.44 -8.47 40.23
CA GLY A 237 26.18 -9.83 40.69
C GLY A 237 27.13 -10.84 40.05
N TYR A 238 28.06 -11.35 40.88
CA TYR A 238 28.93 -12.51 40.66
C TYR A 238 30.22 -12.31 39.86
N ALA A 239 31.34 -12.72 40.50
CA ALA A 239 32.38 -13.67 40.07
C ALA A 239 32.77 -13.76 38.57
N PRO A 240 34.02 -14.15 38.23
CA PRO A 240 34.51 -14.18 36.84
C PRO A 240 33.52 -14.84 35.89
N MET A 241 33.29 -14.21 34.73
CA MET A 241 32.37 -14.66 33.69
C MET A 241 32.52 -16.18 33.46
N PRO A 242 31.44 -16.98 33.51
CA PRO A 242 31.51 -18.38 33.14
C PRO A 242 32.08 -18.46 31.71
N SER A 243 33.18 -19.17 31.54
CA SER A 243 33.85 -19.33 30.24
C SER A 243 32.94 -20.16 29.32
N LEU A 244 32.06 -19.48 28.57
CA LEU A 244 31.24 -20.09 27.53
C LEU A 244 32.06 -20.46 26.27
N PHE A 245 33.35 -20.12 26.26
CA PHE A 245 34.27 -20.37 25.17
C PHE A 245 35.57 -20.93 25.75
N GLU A 246 36.10 -21.99 25.17
CA GLU A 246 37.46 -22.50 25.45
C GLU A 246 38.42 -21.99 24.37
N GLY A 247 39.65 -21.65 24.74
CA GLY A 247 40.70 -21.16 23.82
C GLY A 247 41.09 -19.68 24.02
N PRO A 248 42.02 -19.11 23.24
CA PRO A 248 42.56 -17.75 23.43
C PRO A 248 41.53 -16.61 23.28
N MET A 249 40.29 -16.92 22.88
CA MET A 249 39.14 -16.00 22.82
C MET A 249 38.17 -16.18 24.01
N ALA A 250 38.52 -17.03 24.99
CA ALA A 250 37.69 -17.43 26.13
C ALA A 250 37.41 -16.35 27.17
N HIS A 251 38.18 -15.27 27.15
CA HIS A 251 38.11 -14.19 28.14
C HIS A 251 37.76 -12.88 27.43
N PRO A 252 36.50 -12.70 27.00
CA PRO A 252 36.06 -11.39 26.55
C PRO A 252 36.25 -10.42 27.72
N THR A 253 37.19 -9.49 27.56
CA THR A 253 37.37 -8.42 28.52
C THR A 253 36.15 -7.50 28.45
N TRP A 254 35.81 -6.86 29.57
CA TRP A 254 34.77 -5.81 29.59
C TRP A 254 34.99 -4.76 28.51
N LEU A 255 36.26 -4.44 28.26
CA LEU A 255 36.69 -3.54 27.19
C LEU A 255 36.35 -4.09 25.80
N GLY A 256 36.58 -5.39 25.55
CA GLY A 256 36.20 -6.05 24.30
C GLY A 256 34.69 -6.01 24.03
N LEU A 257 33.87 -6.29 25.05
CA LEU A 257 32.41 -6.22 24.93
C LEU A 257 31.94 -4.78 24.63
N GLN A 258 32.51 -3.78 25.31
CA GLN A 258 32.22 -2.37 25.03
C GLN A 258 32.56 -2.00 23.59
N TYR A 259 33.73 -2.41 23.08
CA TYR A 259 34.10 -2.16 21.69
C TYR A 259 33.17 -2.86 20.69
N THR A 260 32.72 -4.09 20.97
CA THR A 260 31.76 -4.79 20.10
C THR A 260 30.41 -4.06 20.03
N ILE A 261 29.88 -3.60 21.17
CA ILE A 261 28.61 -2.86 21.23
C ILE A 261 28.75 -1.53 20.49
N VAL A 262 29.79 -0.75 20.78
CA VAL A 262 30.04 0.54 20.11
C VAL A 262 30.23 0.33 18.61
N GLY A 263 31.01 -0.68 18.20
CA GLY A 263 31.23 -1.03 16.80
C GLY A 263 29.93 -1.41 16.07
N ALA A 264 29.05 -2.19 16.71
CA ALA A 264 27.75 -2.56 16.14
C ALA A 264 26.84 -1.34 15.95
N VAL A 265 26.78 -0.43 16.94
CA VAL A 265 26.00 0.81 16.84
C VAL A 265 26.54 1.73 15.76
N VAL A 266 27.86 1.96 15.72
CA VAL A 266 28.52 2.77 14.68
C VAL A 266 28.29 2.17 13.30
N GLY A 267 28.42 0.85 13.15
CA GLY A 267 28.14 0.14 11.91
C GLY A 267 26.69 0.29 11.44
N ALA A 268 25.72 0.18 12.34
CA ALA A 268 24.30 0.41 12.02
C ALA A 268 24.04 1.86 11.58
N CYS A 269 24.62 2.85 12.27
CA CYS A 269 24.53 4.26 11.89
C CYS A 269 25.16 4.51 10.51
N LEU A 270 26.35 3.97 10.24
CA LEU A 270 27.03 4.07 8.94
C LEU A 270 26.20 3.42 7.83
N PHE A 271 25.57 2.27 8.08
CA PHE A 271 24.71 1.61 7.11
C PHE A 271 23.48 2.46 6.77
N VAL A 272 22.85 3.09 7.77
CA VAL A 272 21.74 4.03 7.54
C VAL A 272 22.22 5.24 6.73
N LEU A 273 23.37 5.83 7.08
CA LEU A 273 23.95 6.96 6.35
C LEU A 273 24.28 6.60 4.89
N LEU A 274 24.92 5.44 4.64
CA LEU A 274 25.22 4.94 3.29
C LEU A 274 23.95 4.69 2.48
N ARG A 275 22.94 4.05 3.09
CA ARG A 275 21.63 3.83 2.45
C ARG A 275 20.92 5.14 2.13
N THR A 276 21.14 6.19 2.94
CA THR A 276 20.54 7.51 2.72
C THR A 276 21.31 8.27 1.64
N ALA A 277 22.64 8.25 1.66
CA ALA A 277 23.50 8.85 0.66
C ALA A 277 23.30 8.25 -0.75
N THR A 278 23.08 6.94 -0.84
CA THR A 278 22.76 6.25 -2.11
C THR A 278 21.37 6.58 -2.65
N ARG A 279 20.49 7.15 -1.81
CA ARG A 279 19.15 7.63 -2.20
C ARG A 279 19.09 9.12 -2.45
N MET A 280 20.14 9.88 -2.09
CA MET A 280 20.17 11.29 -2.43
C MET A 280 20.29 11.43 -3.95
N PRO A 281 19.39 12.20 -4.60
CA PRO A 281 19.53 12.48 -6.02
C PRO A 281 20.91 13.09 -6.23
N ARG A 282 21.70 12.50 -7.14
CA ARG A 282 22.95 13.13 -7.57
C ARG A 282 22.60 14.56 -8.00
N PRO A 283 23.38 15.58 -7.58
CA PRO A 283 23.16 16.93 -8.07
C PRO A 283 23.08 16.83 -9.59
N ARG A 284 21.92 17.20 -10.14
CA ARG A 284 21.78 17.26 -11.59
C ARG A 284 22.88 18.21 -12.03
N LEU A 285 23.87 17.69 -12.76
CA LEU A 285 24.71 18.53 -13.57
C LEU A 285 23.73 19.40 -14.36
N ALA A 286 23.92 20.71 -14.30
CA ALA A 286 23.11 21.61 -15.11
C ALA A 286 23.10 21.03 -16.54
N PRO A 287 21.94 20.95 -17.20
CA PRO A 287 21.92 20.49 -18.57
C PRO A 287 22.96 21.30 -19.34
N PRO A 288 23.80 20.66 -20.16
CA PRO A 288 24.83 21.37 -20.90
C PRO A 288 24.16 22.51 -21.67
N THR A 289 24.80 23.67 -21.68
CA THR A 289 24.23 24.81 -22.40
C THR A 289 24.13 24.47 -23.89
N LEU A 290 23.26 25.17 -24.62
CA LEU A 290 23.12 24.96 -26.05
C LEU A 290 24.48 25.10 -26.77
N ASP A 291 25.35 25.98 -26.27
CA ASP A 291 26.71 26.21 -26.79
C ASP A 291 27.65 25.02 -26.54
N GLU A 292 27.58 24.39 -25.36
CA GLU A 292 28.32 23.16 -25.05
C GLU A 292 27.84 21.97 -25.90
N LEU A 293 26.53 21.90 -26.19
CA LEU A 293 25.96 20.86 -27.05
C LEU A 293 26.31 21.05 -28.53
N LEU A 294 26.49 22.30 -28.96
CA LEU A 294 26.80 22.65 -30.35
C LEU A 294 28.31 22.74 -30.64
N GLY A 295 29.16 22.57 -29.63
CA GLY A 295 30.62 22.67 -29.78
C GLY A 295 31.07 24.05 -30.26
N LEU A 296 30.29 25.09 -29.96
CA LEU A 296 30.61 26.47 -30.31
C LEU A 296 31.48 27.05 -29.19
N HIS A 297 32.79 27.00 -29.41
CA HIS A 297 33.78 27.74 -28.62
C HIS A 297 34.14 29.05 -29.31
#